data_AF-A0A523Z1Q7-F1
#
_entry.id   AF-A0A523Z1Q7-F1
#
_cell.length_a   1.000
_cell.length_b   1.000
_cell.length_c   1.000
_cell.angle_alpha   90.00
_cell.angle_beta   90.00
_cell.angle_gamma   90.00
#
_symmetry.space_group_name_H-M   'P 1'
#
loop_
_entity.id
_entity.type
_entity.pdbx_description
1 polymer ?
#
loop_
_entity_poly.entity_id
_entity_poly.type
_entity_poly.pdbx_seq_one_letter_code
_entity_poly.pdbx_strand_id
1 'polypeptide(L)' 'MISGYVYRGVSMPELNGWYVYGDYCSGRIWAANTADDSPPVLLAEIGQSIASFGELPDGEFVAVTFANAIYRLQGKQ' A
#
# COMPACT_ATOMS: atom_id res chain seq x y z
N MET A 1 12.29 -3.24 -4.12
CA MET A 1 11.11 -3.53 -3.26
C MET A 1 11.31 -2.77 -1.95
N ILE A 2 10.26 -2.16 -1.45
CA ILE A 2 10.25 -1.49 -0.14
C ILE A 2 9.38 -2.32 0.79
N SER A 3 9.83 -2.48 2.04
CA SER A 3 9.09 -3.20 3.07
C SER A 3 7.71 -2.57 3.27
N GLY A 4 6.71 -3.43 3.46
CA GLY A 4 5.30 -3.10 3.52
C GLY A 4 4.70 -3.20 4.91
N TYR A 5 3.37 -3.11 5.00
CA TYR A 5 2.60 -3.34 6.21
C TYR A 5 1.41 -4.27 5.95
N VAL A 6 0.93 -4.94 7.00
CA VAL A 6 -0.34 -5.65 6.96
C VAL A 6 -1.47 -4.64 7.11
N TYR A 7 -2.35 -4.57 6.11
CA TYR A 7 -3.45 -3.62 6.11
C TYR A 7 -4.52 -3.99 7.15
N ARG A 8 -4.89 -3.04 7.99
CA ARG A 8 -5.92 -3.16 9.03
C ARG A 8 -6.90 -1.99 9.04
N GLY A 9 -6.83 -1.12 8.04
CA GLY A 9 -7.68 0.06 7.93
C GLY A 9 -9.14 -0.31 7.68
N VAL A 10 -10.01 0.65 7.96
CA VAL A 10 -11.47 0.50 7.81
C VAL A 10 -11.98 0.86 6.40
N SER A 11 -11.16 1.56 5.60
CA SER A 11 -11.57 2.07 4.28
C SER A 11 -11.56 1.02 3.16
N MET A 12 -10.80 -0.06 3.32
CA MET A 12 -10.73 -1.20 2.39
C MET A 12 -10.83 -2.52 3.18
N PRO A 13 -12.01 -2.85 3.75
CA PRO A 13 -12.17 -4.04 4.58
C PRO A 13 -11.82 -5.35 3.85
N GLU A 14 -11.89 -5.38 2.52
CA GLU A 14 -11.48 -6.51 1.67
C GLU A 14 -9.97 -6.80 1.72
N LEU A 15 -9.15 -5.82 2.10
CA LEU A 15 -7.70 -5.96 2.26
C LEU A 15 -7.31 -6.28 3.70
N ASN A 16 -8.26 -6.49 4.61
CA ASN A 16 -7.93 -6.78 6.00
C ASN A 16 -7.06 -8.05 6.10
N GLY A 17 -5.86 -7.90 6.65
CA GLY A 17 -4.88 -8.98 6.77
C GLY A 17 -3.96 -9.16 5.56
N TRP A 18 -4.17 -8.43 4.46
CA TRP A 18 -3.30 -8.50 3.28
C TRP A 18 -2.00 -7.71 3.53
N TYR A 19 -0.90 -8.20 2.98
CA TYR A 19 0.39 -7.54 3.05
C TYR A 19 0.57 -6.56 1.87
N VAL A 20 0.59 -5.27 2.18
CA VAL A 20 0.72 -4.18 1.20
C VAL A 20 2.17 -3.76 1.10
N TYR A 21 2.74 -3.74 -0.10
CA TYR A 21 4.14 -3.39 -0.35
C TYR A 21 4.33 -2.56 -1.63
N GLY A 22 5.51 -1.96 -1.75
CA GLY A 22 5.83 -1.04 -2.83
C GLY A 22 7.00 -1.48 -3.69
N ASP A 23 6.92 -1.14 -4.97
CA ASP A 23 8.08 -1.09 -5.85
C ASP A 23 8.64 0.33 -5.91
N TYR A 24 9.86 0.49 -5.40
CA TYR A 24 10.63 1.74 -5.42
C TYR A 24 10.77 2.35 -6.82
N CYS A 25 11.04 1.53 -7.84
CA CYS A 25 11.39 2.03 -9.17
C CYS A 25 10.14 2.47 -9.93
N SER A 26 9.06 1.69 -9.86
CA SER A 26 7.84 1.94 -10.64
C SER A 26 6.80 2.78 -9.91
N GLY A 27 6.90 2.92 -8.57
CA GLY A 27 5.87 3.59 -7.79
C GLY A 27 4.55 2.81 -7.72
N ARG A 28 4.60 1.50 -7.97
CA ARG A 28 3.45 0.60 -7.86
C ARG A 28 3.27 0.11 -6.43
N ILE A 29 2.04 0.13 -5.96
CA ILE A 29 1.61 -0.44 -4.68
C ILE A 29 0.85 -1.72 -4.95
N TRP A 30 1.28 -2.79 -4.31
CA TRP A 30 0.72 -4.13 -4.44
C TRP A 30 0.17 -4.60 -3.11
N ALA A 31 -0.81 -5.50 -3.15
CA ALA A 31 -1.23 -6.27 -1.99
C ALA A 31 -1.17 -7.76 -2.27
N ALA A 32 -0.53 -8.50 -1.37
CA ALA A 32 -0.53 -9.95 -1.38
C ALA A 32 -1.49 -10.45 -0.30
N ASN A 33 -2.37 -11.39 -0.66
CA ASN A 33 -3.14 -12.12 0.34
C ASN A 33 -2.17 -12.99 1.14
N THR A 34 -2.16 -12.87 2.46
CA THR A 34 -1.30 -13.71 3.31
C THR A 34 -1.97 -15.04 3.71
N ALA A 35 -3.25 -15.20 3.39
CA ALA A 35 -4.03 -16.38 3.73
C ALA A 35 -4.03 -17.46 2.63
N ASP A 36 -3.64 -17.10 1.40
CA ASP A 36 -3.55 -18.02 0.26
C ASP A 36 -2.40 -17.65 -0.69
N ASP A 37 -2.16 -18.48 -1.71
CA ASP A 37 -1.12 -18.28 -2.72
C ASP A 37 -1.61 -17.49 -3.95
N SER A 38 -2.69 -16.71 -3.82
CA SER A 38 -3.18 -15.89 -4.92
C SER A 38 -2.13 -14.87 -5.35
N PRO A 39 -2.04 -14.57 -6.65
CA PRO A 39 -1.09 -13.56 -7.13
C PRO A 39 -1.38 -12.18 -6.51
N PRO A 40 -0.35 -11.38 -6.20
CA PRO A 40 -0.55 -10.04 -5.68
C PRO A 40 -1.36 -9.16 -6.64
N VAL A 41 -2.24 -8.34 -6.06
CA VAL A 41 -3.08 -7.40 -6.81
C VAL A 41 -2.44 -6.02 -6.83
N LEU A 42 -2.52 -5.33 -7.97
CA LEU A 42 -2.07 -3.94 -8.08
C LEU A 42 -3.17 -3.03 -7.49
N LEU A 43 -2.83 -2.29 -6.43
CA LEU A 43 -3.76 -1.35 -5.79
C LEU A 43 -3.68 0.04 -6.42
N ALA A 44 -2.47 0.54 -6.67
CA ALA A 44 -2.24 1.87 -7.20
C ALA A 44 -0.90 2.00 -7.92
N GLU A 45 -0.81 2.99 -8.81
CA GLU A 45 0.45 3.43 -9.44
C GLU A 45 0.55 4.94 -9.27
N ILE A 46 1.57 5.40 -8.53
CA ILE A 46 1.79 6.82 -8.23
C ILE A 46 2.71 7.48 -9.28
N GLY A 47 3.41 6.68 -10.08
CA GLY A 47 4.35 7.14 -11.10
C GLY A 47 5.61 7.83 -10.53
N GLN A 48 5.86 7.67 -9.23
CA GLN A 48 6.97 8.29 -8.50
C GLN A 48 7.64 7.27 -7.60
N SER A 49 8.95 7.46 -7.36
CA SER A 49 9.68 6.61 -6.43
C SER A 49 9.15 6.77 -5.00
N ILE A 50 8.68 5.65 -4.47
CA ILE A 50 8.25 5.54 -3.07
C ILE A 50 9.52 5.51 -2.22
N ALA A 51 9.52 6.27 -1.13
CA ALA A 51 10.60 6.33 -0.16
C ALA A 51 10.32 5.44 1.05
N SER A 52 9.09 5.49 1.55
CA SER A 52 8.66 4.72 2.71
C SER A 52 7.14 4.59 2.72
N PHE A 53 6.66 3.74 3.61
CA PHE A 53 5.25 3.66 3.99
C PHE A 53 5.07 4.06 5.46
N GLY A 54 3.87 4.51 5.78
CA GLY A 54 3.45 4.81 7.14
C GLY A 54 2.03 4.30 7.40
N GLU A 55 1.75 4.04 8.67
CA GLU A 55 0.42 3.74 9.18
C GLU A 55 -0.09 4.97 9.94
N LEU A 56 -1.33 5.37 9.66
CA LEU A 56 -2.03 6.44 10.38
C LEU A 56 -2.75 5.87 11.61
N PRO A 57 -3.13 6.71 12.60
CA PRO A 57 -3.79 6.24 13.83
C PRO A 57 -5.13 5.51 13.61
N ASP A 58 -5.76 5.69 12.45
CA ASP A 58 -6.98 5.01 12.01
C ASP A 58 -6.71 3.66 11.31
N GLY A 59 -5.45 3.21 11.27
CA GLY A 59 -5.01 2.01 10.56
C GLY A 59 -4.91 2.20 9.05
N GLU A 60 -5.10 3.42 8.55
CA GLU A 60 -4.94 3.71 7.13
C GLU A 60 -3.48 3.80 6.72
N PHE A 61 -3.24 3.54 5.43
CA PHE A 61 -1.92 3.41 4.88
C PHE A 61 -1.53 4.64 4.05
N VAL A 62 -0.32 5.15 4.27
CA VAL A 62 0.24 6.26 3.49
C VAL A 62 1.55 5.87 2.82
N ALA A 63 1.74 6.34 1.60
CA ALA A 63 2.99 6.26 0.85
C ALA A 63 3.70 7.62 0.87
N VAL A 64 4.97 7.62 1.24
CA VAL A 64 5.84 8.81 1.20
C VAL A 64 6.72 8.70 -0.03
N THR A 65 6.80 9.75 -0.84
CA THR A 65 7.66 9.79 -2.03
C THR A 65 8.88 10.68 -1.82
N PHE A 66 9.93 10.48 -2.62
CA PHE A 66 11.10 11.37 -2.64
C PHE A 66 10.80 12.77 -3.21
N ALA A 67 9.61 12.98 -3.79
CA ALA A 67 9.19 14.26 -4.33
C ALA A 67 8.48 15.16 -3.29
N ASN A 68 8.73 14.93 -1.99
CA ASN A 68 8.08 15.64 -0.88
C ASN A 68 6.55 15.53 -0.87
N ALA A 69 5.98 14.40 -1.31
CA ALA A 69 4.55 14.15 -1.30
C ALA A 69 4.18 12.94 -0.42
N ILE A 70 3.03 13.03 0.25
CA ILE A 70 2.43 11.94 1.01
C ILE A 70 1.09 11.60 0.37
N TYR A 71 0.91 10.34 -0.02
CA TYR A 71 -0.31 9.83 -0.63
C TYR A 71 -1.03 8.91 0.35
N ARG A 72 -2.34 9.11 0.50
CA ARG A 72 -3.21 8.23 1.28
C ARG A 72 -3.90 7.25 0.33
N LEU A 73 -3.87 5.96 0.67
CA LEU A 73 -4.59 4.95 -0.08
C LEU A 73 -6.05 4.91 0.39
N GLN A 74 -6.99 5.00 -0.55
CA GLN A 74 -8.43 4.93 -0.28
C GLN A 74 -9.10 3.92 -1.21
N GLY A 75 -10.11 3.22 -0.69
CA GLY A 75 -10.94 2.32 -1.48
C GLY A 75 -11.70 3.07 -2.57
N LYS A 76 -11.92 2.41 -3.71
CA LYS A 76 -12.86 2.92 -4.72
C LYS A 76 -14.28 2.77 -4.18
N GLN A 77 -15.03 3.88 -4.14
CA GLN A 77 -16.49 3.83 -4.01
C GLN A 77 -17.14 3.16 -5.22
#